data_AF-A0A1I8CFV9-F1
#
_entry.id   AF-A0A1I8CFV9-F1
#
_cell.length_a   1.000
_cell.length_b   1.000
_cell.length_c   1.000
_cell.angle_alpha   90.00
_cell.angle_beta   90.00
_cell.angle_gamma   90.00
#
_symmetry.space_group_name_H-M   'P 1'
#
loop_
_entity.id
_entity.type
_entity.pdbx_description
1 polymer ?
#
loop_
_entity_poly.entity_id
_entity_poly.type
_entity_poly.pdbx_seq_one_letter_code
_entity_poly.pdbx_strand_id
1 'polypeptide(L)'
;MKFIITLSVVSLAVVAYTCVDIADDCNILAPLCNADPPVPYVQTHCQVTCGTCATTQSSCMDDIDNCGSLNICYLPAFSEFAWKHCKLTCNLCNSPNPSDITTPAPCFDTMPLEGCEDIFKYCSDPVYKPLMSEECPKTCGFCF
;
A
#
# COMPACT_ATOMS: atom_id res chain seq x y z
N MET A 1 -34.57 -41.35 45.91
CA MET A 1 -33.19 -40.98 45.55
C MET A 1 -33.24 -40.08 44.34
N LYS A 2 -32.90 -38.79 44.48
CA LYS A 2 -32.88 -37.80 43.39
C LYS A 2 -31.42 -37.61 42.97
N PHE A 3 -31.06 -38.00 41.76
CA PHE A 3 -29.73 -37.75 41.19
C PHE A 3 -29.75 -36.36 40.54
N ILE A 4 -29.02 -35.41 41.11
CA ILE A 4 -28.85 -34.07 40.56
C ILE A 4 -27.61 -34.13 39.66
N ILE A 5 -27.82 -34.21 38.34
CA ILE A 5 -26.73 -34.15 37.34
C ILE A 5 -26.49 -32.67 37.06
N THR A 6 -25.42 -32.11 37.62
CA THR A 6 -24.98 -30.75 37.31
C THR A 6 -24.30 -30.75 35.94
N LEU A 7 -25.00 -30.25 34.91
CA LEU A 7 -24.41 -29.99 33.59
C LEU A 7 -23.48 -28.77 33.69
N SER A 8 -22.18 -29.00 33.66
CA SER A 8 -21.17 -27.94 33.55
C SER A 8 -21.14 -27.43 32.11
N VAL A 9 -21.66 -26.23 31.86
CA VAL A 9 -21.49 -25.54 30.58
C VAL A 9 -20.06 -25.01 30.50
N VAL A 10 -19.19 -25.69 29.76
CA VAL A 10 -17.89 -25.15 29.37
C VAL A 10 -18.15 -24.13 28.27
N SER A 11 -18.25 -22.86 28.64
CA SER A 11 -18.33 -21.76 27.69
C SER A 11 -17.01 -21.69 26.93
N LEU A 12 -16.98 -22.18 25.69
CA LEU A 12 -15.91 -21.85 24.75
C LEU A 12 -15.99 -20.35 24.50
N ALA A 13 -15.11 -19.59 25.15
CA ALA A 13 -14.89 -18.20 24.80
C ALA A 13 -14.40 -18.18 23.35
N VAL A 14 -15.27 -17.73 22.43
CA VAL A 14 -14.85 -17.38 21.08
C VAL A 14 -13.95 -16.17 21.26
N VAL A 15 -12.64 -16.39 21.31
CA VAL A 15 -11.67 -15.29 21.26
C VAL A 15 -11.83 -14.69 19.87
N ALA A 16 -12.51 -13.55 19.79
CA ALA A 16 -12.44 -12.69 18.63
C ALA A 16 -10.98 -12.26 18.51
N TYR A 17 -10.21 -13.01 17.71
CA TYR A 17 -8.86 -12.61 17.37
C TYR A 17 -9.00 -11.34 16.55
N THR A 18 -8.67 -10.20 17.16
CA THR A 18 -8.73 -8.90 16.47
C THR A 18 -7.73 -8.95 15.34
N CYS A 19 -8.18 -8.75 14.10
CA CYS A 19 -7.24 -8.66 13.01
C CYS A 19 -6.48 -7.34 13.09
N VAL A 20 -5.18 -7.44 13.31
CA VAL A 20 -4.28 -6.31 13.47
C VAL A 20 -2.90 -6.71 12.96
N ASP A 21 -2.17 -5.73 12.45
CA ASP A 21 -0.74 -5.89 12.20
C ASP A 21 -0.01 -5.88 13.55
N ILE A 22 0.72 -6.96 13.84
CA ILE A 22 1.48 -7.16 15.06
C ILE A 22 2.85 -6.48 14.95
N ALA A 23 3.43 -6.43 13.74
CA ALA A 23 4.67 -5.75 13.48
C ALA A 23 4.45 -4.29 13.08
N ASP A 24 5.33 -3.40 13.53
CA ASP A 24 5.23 -1.96 13.28
C ASP A 24 5.61 -1.56 11.83
N ASP A 25 6.35 -2.42 11.14
CA ASP A 25 6.94 -2.19 9.82
C ASP A 25 6.19 -2.88 8.67
N CYS A 26 4.95 -3.30 8.89
CA CYS A 26 4.17 -4.01 7.87
C CYS A 26 4.00 -3.23 6.56
N ASN A 27 3.94 -1.90 6.59
CA ASN A 27 3.94 -1.07 5.38
C ASN A 27 5.19 -1.27 4.50
N ILE A 28 6.33 -1.57 5.12
CA ILE A 28 7.60 -1.85 4.41
C ILE A 28 7.64 -3.31 3.96
N LEU A 29 7.05 -4.22 4.75
CA LEU A 29 7.04 -5.66 4.49
C LEU A 29 5.93 -6.12 3.52
N ALA A 30 5.00 -5.24 3.16
CA ALA A 30 3.93 -5.50 2.19
C ALA A 30 4.36 -6.20 0.88
N PRO A 31 5.53 -5.89 0.26
CA PRO A 31 6.00 -6.63 -0.92
C PRO A 31 6.22 -8.13 -0.67
N LEU A 32 6.41 -8.55 0.58
CA LEU A 32 6.69 -9.93 0.95
C LEU A 32 5.43 -10.76 1.22
N CYS A 33 4.23 -10.16 1.14
CA CYS A 33 2.96 -10.85 1.37
C CYS A 33 2.68 -11.99 0.37
N ASN A 34 3.33 -12.03 -0.80
CA ASN A 34 3.22 -13.12 -1.77
C ASN A 34 4.59 -13.66 -2.23
N ALA A 35 5.63 -13.47 -1.42
CA ALA A 35 6.96 -13.97 -1.77
C ALA A 35 6.94 -15.48 -2.04
N ASP A 36 7.69 -15.93 -3.04
CA ASP A 36 7.96 -17.34 -3.31
C ASP A 36 9.47 -17.61 -3.12
N PRO A 37 9.88 -18.36 -2.08
CA PRO A 37 9.03 -19.04 -1.10
C PRO A 37 8.36 -18.10 -0.09
N PRO A 38 7.21 -18.49 0.52
CA PRO A 38 6.50 -17.67 1.50
C PRO A 38 7.39 -17.25 2.68
N VAL A 39 7.24 -16.01 3.14
CA VAL A 39 7.90 -15.48 4.34
C VAL A 39 6.94 -15.60 5.54
N PRO A 40 7.07 -16.61 6.43
CA PRO A 40 6.06 -16.88 7.45
C PRO A 40 5.89 -15.75 8.47
N TYR A 41 6.96 -15.00 8.72
CA TYR A 41 6.94 -13.83 9.59
C TYR A 41 5.90 -12.81 9.11
N VAL A 42 5.95 -12.45 7.83
CA VAL A 42 5.07 -11.46 7.21
C VAL A 42 3.62 -11.95 7.20
N GLN A 43 3.39 -13.22 6.86
CA GLN A 43 2.04 -13.81 6.87
C GLN A 43 1.34 -13.78 8.24
N THR A 44 2.12 -13.87 9.32
CA THR A 44 1.58 -14.00 10.68
C THR A 44 1.57 -12.69 11.47
N HIS A 45 2.48 -11.77 11.15
CA HIS A 45 2.65 -10.50 11.88
C HIS A 45 2.10 -9.29 11.12
N CYS A 46 1.74 -9.45 9.84
CA CYS A 46 1.17 -8.38 9.00
C CYS A 46 -0.19 -8.80 8.44
N GLN A 47 -1.13 -9.13 9.31
CA GLN A 47 -2.40 -9.77 8.95
C GLN A 47 -3.34 -8.88 8.15
N VAL A 48 -3.45 -7.61 8.55
CA VAL A 48 -4.26 -6.61 7.84
C VAL A 48 -3.55 -6.25 6.55
N THR A 49 -2.25 -5.94 6.64
CA THR A 49 -1.42 -5.60 5.48
C THR A 49 -1.43 -6.71 4.43
N CYS A 50 -1.27 -7.98 4.79
CA CYS A 50 -1.28 -9.09 3.84
C CYS A 50 -2.69 -9.65 3.55
N GLY A 51 -3.73 -9.09 4.17
CA GLY A 51 -5.11 -9.55 4.01
C GLY A 51 -5.31 -11.03 4.37
N THR A 52 -4.52 -11.58 5.30
CA THR A 52 -4.59 -13.00 5.70
C THR A 52 -5.75 -13.29 6.67
N CYS A 53 -6.43 -12.24 7.12
CA CYS A 53 -7.63 -12.30 7.92
C CYS A 53 -8.84 -11.78 7.12
N ALA A 54 -10.04 -12.30 7.41
CA ALA A 54 -11.28 -11.80 6.81
C ALA A 54 -11.63 -10.43 7.41
N THR A 55 -11.11 -9.36 6.82
CA THR A 55 -11.56 -7.98 7.05
C THR A 55 -12.28 -7.47 5.80
N THR A 56 -13.01 -6.36 5.92
CA THR A 56 -13.53 -5.62 4.77
C THR A 56 -12.42 -4.89 3.99
N GLN A 57 -11.16 -4.99 4.43
CA GLN A 57 -10.01 -4.32 3.84
C GLN A 57 -9.24 -5.33 2.98
N SER A 58 -9.05 -5.02 1.70
CA SER A 58 -8.20 -5.84 0.83
C SER A 58 -6.74 -5.74 1.26
N SER A 59 -5.98 -6.81 1.03
CA SER A 59 -4.53 -6.82 1.20
C SER A 59 -3.85 -5.60 0.56
N CYS A 60 -2.89 -5.04 1.26
CA CYS A 60 -1.97 -3.99 0.83
C CYS A 60 -0.87 -4.61 -0.03
N MET A 61 -1.16 -4.84 -1.30
CA MET A 61 -0.23 -5.41 -2.26
C MET A 61 -0.52 -4.88 -3.65
N ASP A 62 0.46 -5.01 -4.54
CA ASP A 62 0.23 -4.89 -5.97
C ASP A 62 -0.18 -6.26 -6.51
N ASP A 63 -1.27 -6.30 -7.27
CA ASP A 63 -1.81 -7.49 -7.92
C ASP A 63 -1.20 -7.69 -9.32
N ILE A 64 -0.56 -6.65 -9.87
CA ILE A 64 0.08 -6.69 -11.18
C ILE A 64 1.53 -6.24 -11.12
N ASP A 65 2.34 -6.81 -12.01
CA ASP A 65 3.70 -6.36 -12.24
C ASP A 65 3.70 -4.99 -12.95
N ASN A 66 4.71 -4.16 -12.67
CA ASN A 66 4.95 -2.85 -13.31
C ASN A 66 4.05 -1.69 -12.88
N CYS A 67 3.40 -1.75 -11.71
CA CYS A 67 2.67 -0.59 -11.17
C CYS A 67 3.48 0.72 -11.20
N GLY A 68 4.79 0.66 -10.92
CA GLY A 68 5.70 1.82 -10.97
C GLY A 68 5.93 2.41 -12.36
N SER A 69 5.56 1.69 -13.42
CA SER A 69 5.73 2.10 -14.82
C SER A 69 4.43 2.59 -15.46
N LEU A 70 3.27 2.33 -14.85
CA LEU A 70 1.95 2.58 -15.45
C LEU A 70 1.43 4.02 -15.27
N ASN A 71 2.03 4.82 -14.37
CA ASN A 71 1.60 6.19 -14.07
C ASN A 71 0.11 6.35 -13.68
N ILE A 72 -0.51 5.27 -13.19
CA ILE A 72 -1.95 5.20 -12.90
C ILE A 72 -2.33 5.74 -11.51
N CYS A 73 -1.35 5.91 -10.61
CA CYS A 73 -1.60 6.36 -9.24
C CYS A 73 -2.18 7.78 -9.15
N TYR A 74 -1.94 8.59 -10.19
CA TYR A 74 -2.23 10.02 -10.19
C TYR A 74 -3.37 10.41 -11.13
N LEU A 75 -3.89 9.45 -11.89
CA LEU A 75 -4.93 9.69 -12.88
C LEU A 75 -6.30 9.37 -12.26
N PRO A 76 -7.21 10.35 -12.11
CA PRO A 76 -8.52 10.11 -11.48
C PRO A 76 -9.32 9.00 -12.16
N ALA A 77 -9.20 8.90 -13.50
CA ALA A 77 -9.85 7.86 -14.30
C ALA A 77 -9.36 6.43 -13.98
N PHE A 78 -8.20 6.28 -13.35
CA PHE A 78 -7.62 4.99 -12.99
C PHE A 78 -7.57 4.76 -11.48
N SER A 79 -8.16 5.63 -10.66
CA SER A 79 -8.16 5.51 -9.19
C SER A 79 -8.66 4.15 -8.68
N GLU A 80 -9.76 3.63 -9.24
CA GLU A 80 -10.27 2.29 -8.90
C GLU A 80 -9.32 1.17 -9.32
N PHE A 81 -8.73 1.29 -10.53
CA PHE A 81 -7.77 0.33 -11.03
C PHE A 81 -6.49 0.32 -10.18
N ALA A 82 -5.96 1.50 -9.84
CA ALA A 82 -4.82 1.68 -8.96
C ALA A 82 -5.08 1.13 -7.56
N TRP A 83 -6.26 1.40 -6.99
CA TRP A 83 -6.65 0.87 -5.68
C TRP A 83 -6.73 -0.66 -5.65
N LYS A 84 -7.22 -1.25 -6.74
CA LYS A 84 -7.41 -2.69 -6.82
C LYS A 84 -6.12 -3.44 -7.14
N HIS A 85 -5.30 -2.89 -8.03
CA HIS A 85 -4.18 -3.63 -8.61
C HIS A 85 -2.79 -3.07 -8.26
N CYS A 86 -2.71 -1.83 -7.78
CA CYS A 86 -1.44 -1.16 -7.46
C CYS A 86 -1.48 -0.49 -6.10
N LYS A 87 -2.15 -1.13 -5.14
CA LYS A 87 -2.50 -0.53 -3.85
C LYS A 87 -1.25 -0.18 -3.04
N LEU A 88 -0.22 -1.00 -3.14
CA LEU A 88 1.06 -0.79 -2.47
C LEU A 88 1.88 0.29 -3.17
N THR A 89 2.11 0.15 -4.49
CA THR A 89 2.88 1.13 -5.28
C THR A 89 2.25 2.52 -5.23
N CYS A 90 0.91 2.61 -5.26
CA CYS A 90 0.22 3.89 -5.24
C CYS A 90 -0.04 4.42 -3.81
N ASN A 91 0.50 3.76 -2.77
CA ASN A 91 0.33 4.14 -1.37
C ASN A 91 -1.15 4.26 -0.93
N LEU A 92 -2.01 3.35 -1.41
CA LEU A 92 -3.46 3.31 -1.18
C LEU A 92 -3.86 2.29 -0.11
N CYS A 93 -2.91 1.72 0.63
CA CYS A 93 -3.15 0.65 1.60
C CYS A 93 -4.10 1.06 2.73
N ASN A 94 -4.09 2.34 3.10
CA ASN A 94 -4.96 2.91 4.12
C ASN A 94 -6.32 3.38 3.58
N SER A 95 -6.58 3.25 2.26
CA SER A 95 -7.85 3.64 1.65
C SER A 95 -8.85 2.48 1.71
N PRO A 96 -9.94 2.58 2.50
CA PRO A 96 -10.92 1.51 2.63
C PRO A 96 -11.81 1.38 1.38
N ASN A 97 -12.01 2.47 0.62
CA ASN A 97 -12.77 2.47 -0.62
C ASN A 97 -12.06 3.28 -1.72
N PRO A 98 -12.18 2.89 -3.00
CA PRO A 98 -11.77 3.73 -4.14
C PRO A 98 -12.32 5.16 -4.13
N SER A 99 -13.50 5.35 -3.55
CA SER A 99 -14.19 6.65 -3.46
C SER A 99 -13.54 7.60 -2.46
N ASP A 100 -12.71 7.10 -1.55
CA ASP A 100 -12.00 7.90 -0.53
C ASP A 100 -10.63 8.39 -1.04
N ILE A 101 -10.25 8.04 -2.28
CA ILE A 101 -8.95 8.36 -2.86
C ILE A 101 -8.93 9.83 -3.25
N THR A 102 -8.09 10.59 -2.57
CA THR A 102 -7.61 11.87 -3.09
C THR A 102 -6.43 11.57 -4.00
N THR A 103 -6.56 11.83 -5.31
CA THR A 103 -5.46 11.64 -6.25
C THR A 103 -4.28 12.53 -5.83
N PRO A 104 -3.10 11.95 -5.57
CA PRO A 104 -1.90 12.74 -5.35
C PRO A 104 -1.55 13.52 -6.61
N ALA A 105 -0.75 14.58 -6.46
CA ALA A 105 -0.19 15.26 -7.63
C ALA A 105 0.65 14.27 -8.46
N PRO A 106 0.58 14.33 -9.80
CA PRO A 106 1.36 13.45 -10.67
C PRO A 106 2.85 13.46 -10.32
N CYS A 107 3.41 12.27 -10.09
CA CYS A 107 4.84 12.08 -9.82
C CYS A 107 5.52 11.39 -11.00
N PHE A 108 5.72 12.15 -12.07
CA PHE A 108 6.51 11.71 -13.21
C PHE A 108 7.18 12.90 -13.86
N ASP A 109 8.29 12.64 -14.52
CA ASP A 109 8.99 13.64 -15.31
C ASP A 109 8.26 13.83 -16.64
N THR A 110 7.87 15.06 -16.96
CA THR A 110 7.16 15.42 -18.19
C THR A 110 8.13 15.80 -19.31
N MET A 111 9.36 16.17 -18.95
CA MET A 111 10.43 16.39 -19.91
C MET A 111 10.79 15.06 -20.60
N PRO A 112 11.18 15.05 -21.89
CA PRO A 112 11.67 13.84 -22.55
C PRO A 112 12.76 13.16 -21.71
N LEU A 113 12.84 11.82 -21.76
CA LEU A 113 13.66 10.98 -20.86
C LEU A 113 15.12 11.45 -20.65
N GLU A 114 15.75 12.07 -21.64
CA GLU A 114 17.13 12.58 -21.51
C GLU A 114 17.21 13.98 -20.87
N GLY A 115 16.13 14.76 -20.93
CA GLY A 115 16.11 16.13 -20.45
C GLY A 115 16.31 16.26 -18.95
N CYS A 116 15.59 15.48 -18.14
CA CYS A 116 15.63 15.62 -16.68
C CYS A 116 16.96 15.17 -16.06
N GLU A 117 17.56 14.08 -16.55
CA GLU A 117 18.86 13.61 -16.07
C GLU A 117 19.97 14.64 -16.36
N ASP A 118 19.97 15.20 -17.58
CA ASP A 118 20.95 16.21 -18.01
C ASP A 118 20.91 17.50 -17.18
N ILE A 119 19.73 17.84 -16.66
CA ILE A 119 19.49 19.06 -15.92
C ILE A 119 19.31 18.83 -14.42
N PHE A 120 19.58 17.62 -13.92
CA PHE A 120 19.45 17.25 -12.49
C PHE A 120 20.12 18.25 -11.54
N LYS A 121 21.26 18.84 -11.95
CA LYS A 121 21.97 19.87 -11.15
C LYS A 121 21.09 21.07 -10.78
N TYR A 122 20.04 21.35 -11.54
CA TYR A 122 19.12 22.46 -11.28
C TYR A 122 18.05 22.14 -10.23
N CYS A 123 17.91 20.88 -9.77
CA CYS A 123 17.01 20.53 -8.68
C CYS A 123 17.30 21.34 -7.39
N SER A 124 18.57 21.71 -7.17
CA SER A 124 19.01 22.49 -6.01
C SER A 124 19.13 24.00 -6.28
N ASP A 125 18.98 24.44 -7.53
CA ASP A 125 19.09 25.85 -7.89
C ASP A 125 17.76 26.56 -7.60
N PRO A 126 17.72 27.58 -6.71
CA PRO A 126 16.48 28.25 -6.34
C PRO A 126 15.76 28.94 -7.51
N VAL A 127 16.50 29.34 -8.56
CA VAL A 127 15.91 29.95 -9.76
C VAL A 127 15.15 28.92 -10.59
N TYR A 128 15.71 27.71 -10.71
CA TYR A 128 15.14 26.65 -11.54
C TYR A 128 14.25 25.66 -10.77
N LYS A 129 14.31 25.66 -9.43
CA LYS A 129 13.52 24.76 -8.58
C LYS A 129 12.02 24.73 -8.92
N PRO A 130 11.33 25.85 -9.22
CA PRO A 130 9.93 25.82 -9.64
C PRO A 130 9.71 24.99 -10.92
N LEU A 131 10.53 25.24 -11.95
CA LEU A 131 10.50 24.47 -13.20
C LEU A 131 10.81 23.00 -12.95
N MET A 132 11.84 22.70 -12.16
CA MET A 132 12.21 21.33 -11.82
C MET A 132 11.14 20.60 -11.01
N SER A 133 10.34 21.32 -10.21
CA SER A 133 9.21 20.78 -9.47
C SER A 133 8.01 20.46 -10.35
N GLU A 134 7.88 21.13 -11.48
CA GLU A 134 6.80 20.88 -12.45
C GLU A 134 7.22 19.82 -13.47
N GLU A 135 8.43 19.93 -14.01
CA GLU A 135 8.84 19.13 -15.17
C GLU A 135 9.64 17.87 -14.83
N CYS A 136 10.36 17.88 -13.71
CA CYS A 136 11.24 16.80 -13.27
C CYS A 136 11.03 16.39 -11.80
N PRO A 137 9.78 16.31 -11.28
CA PRO A 137 9.55 16.08 -9.86
C PRO A 137 10.05 14.71 -9.39
N LYS A 138 10.06 13.71 -10.27
CA LYS A 138 10.56 12.37 -9.95
C LYS A 138 12.09 12.35 -9.95
N THR A 139 12.72 12.88 -11.01
CA THR A 139 14.19 12.99 -11.09
C THR A 139 14.78 13.78 -9.93
N CYS A 140 14.11 14.85 -9.48
CA CYS A 140 14.57 15.65 -8.35
C CYS A 140 14.18 15.11 -6.96
N GLY A 141 13.39 14.04 -6.88
CA GLY A 141 12.90 13.50 -5.61
C GLY A 141 11.96 14.46 -4.86
N PHE A 142 11.20 15.28 -5.60
CA PHE A 142 10.17 16.16 -5.02
C PHE A 142 8.84 15.44 -4.78
N CYS A 143 8.71 14.22 -5.30
CA CYS A 143 7.58 13.33 -5.09
C CYS A 143 8.08 11.87 -4.98
N PHE A 144 7.27 11.02 -4.35
CA PHE A 144 7.55 9.61 -4.07
C PHE A 144 6.32 8.77 -4.35
#